data_AF-A0A1C3NIF9-F1
#
_entry.id   AF-A0A1C3NIF9-F1
#
_cell.length_a   1.000
_cell.length_b   1.000
_cell.length_c   1.000
_cell.angle_alpha   90.00
_cell.angle_beta   90.00
_cell.angle_gamma   90.00
#
_symmetry.space_group_name_H-M   'P 1'
#
loop_
_entity.id
_entity.type
_entity.pdbx_description
1 polymer ?
#
loop_
_entity_poly.entity_id
_entity_poly.type
_entity_poly.pdbx_seq_one_letter_code
_entity_poly.pdbx_strand_id
1 'polypeptide(L)'
;MADAARVVSALESFDSWHAPWTFMQVVRAPPHLDADDRVVLEQAWTAAGHADHWMSARMLEAGVAAAESALSKRFGWLSPLACRQLARAASYEWR
;
A
#
# COMPACT_ATOMS: atom_id res chain seq x y z
N MET A 1 -0.58 -20.18 2.33
CA MET A 1 -1.88 -19.47 2.37
C MET A 1 -1.62 -18.16 3.05
N ALA A 2 -1.82 -17.04 2.35
CA ALA A 2 -1.49 -15.73 2.87
C ALA A 2 -2.19 -15.46 4.21
N ASP A 3 -1.44 -14.92 5.16
CA ASP A 3 -1.91 -14.44 6.44
C ASP A 3 -2.07 -12.91 6.35
N ALA A 4 -3.31 -12.49 6.11
CA ALA A 4 -3.68 -11.09 6.00
C ALA A 4 -3.20 -10.24 7.20
N ALA A 5 -3.16 -10.81 8.41
CA ALA A 5 -2.71 -10.09 9.59
C ALA A 5 -1.21 -9.75 9.54
N ARG A 6 -0.38 -10.64 8.96
CA ARG A 6 1.06 -10.38 8.79
C ARG A 6 1.31 -9.28 7.78
N VAL A 7 0.59 -9.30 6.67
CA VAL A 7 0.68 -8.26 5.63
C VAL A 7 0.26 -6.91 6.20
N VAL A 8 -0.87 -6.85 6.94
CA VAL A 8 -1.31 -5.63 7.61
C VAL A 8 -0.28 -5.14 8.62
N SER A 9 0.24 -6.02 9.47
CA SER A 9 1.25 -5.64 10.47
C SER A 9 2.53 -5.11 9.83
N ALA A 10 3.00 -5.71 8.72
CA ALA A 10 4.17 -5.26 7.99
C ALA A 10 3.97 -3.87 7.37
N LEU A 11 2.78 -3.61 6.81
CA LEU A 11 2.41 -2.30 6.29
C LEU A 11 2.40 -1.25 7.41
N GLU A 12 1.67 -1.54 8.49
CA GLU A 12 1.52 -0.67 9.67
C GLU A 12 2.83 -0.33 10.34
N SER A 13 3.78 -1.27 10.35
CA SER A 13 5.10 -1.09 10.96
C SER A 13 6.03 -0.17 10.16
N PHE A 14 5.66 0.25 8.94
CA PHE A 14 6.50 1.16 8.16
C PHE A 14 6.50 2.58 8.74
N ASP A 15 7.68 3.01 9.19
CA ASP A 15 7.91 4.34 9.76
C ASP A 15 8.97 5.18 9.02
N SER A 16 9.68 4.59 8.03
CA SER A 16 10.80 5.23 7.32
C SER A 16 10.36 6.26 6.26
N TRP A 17 9.49 7.21 6.62
CA TRP A 17 8.95 8.25 5.73
C TRP A 17 9.98 9.30 5.28
N HIS A 18 11.19 9.27 5.83
CA HIS A 18 12.33 10.03 5.32
C HIS A 18 12.86 9.45 3.99
N ALA A 19 12.55 8.18 3.68
CA ALA A 19 12.92 7.48 2.46
C ALA A 19 11.72 6.69 1.89
N PRO A 20 10.65 7.37 1.43
CA PRO A 20 9.39 6.72 1.03
C PRO A 20 9.55 5.78 -0.16
N TRP A 21 10.53 5.99 -1.04
CA TRP A 21 10.85 5.08 -2.16
C TRP A 21 11.30 3.69 -1.70
N THR A 22 11.69 3.51 -0.42
CA THR A 22 12.05 2.21 0.14
C THR A 22 10.86 1.40 0.66
N PHE A 23 9.64 1.97 0.63
CA PHE A 23 8.45 1.39 1.24
C PHE A 23 8.27 -0.10 0.93
N MET A 24 8.17 -0.44 -0.36
CA MET A 24 7.98 -1.83 -0.78
C MET A 24 9.16 -2.73 -0.42
N GLN A 25 10.38 -2.22 -0.43
CA GLN A 25 11.56 -2.98 -0.01
C GLN A 25 11.48 -3.30 1.49
N VAL A 26 11.14 -2.32 2.32
CA VAL A 26 11.08 -2.46 3.78
C VAL A 26 9.89 -3.33 4.20
N VAL A 27 8.72 -3.15 3.61
CA VAL A 27 7.51 -3.92 3.96
C VAL A 27 7.64 -5.38 3.51
N ARG A 28 8.40 -5.70 2.46
CA ARG A 28 8.64 -7.09 2.00
C ARG A 28 9.78 -7.81 2.72
N ALA A 29 10.67 -7.08 3.36
CA ALA A 29 11.86 -7.62 4.00
C ALA A 29 11.62 -8.53 5.23
N PRO A 30 10.54 -8.38 6.03
CA PRO A 30 10.35 -9.18 7.22
C PRO A 30 10.36 -10.69 6.92
N PRO A 31 11.11 -11.49 7.70
CA PRO A 31 11.29 -12.93 7.43
C PRO A 31 10.03 -13.76 7.72
N HIS A 32 9.05 -13.20 8.43
CA HIS A 32 7.79 -13.87 8.74
C HIS A 32 6.75 -13.78 7.61
N LEU A 33 7.01 -12.98 6.57
CA LEU A 33 6.20 -12.93 5.36
C LEU A 33 6.61 -14.05 4.42
N ASP A 34 5.69 -14.96 4.14
CA ASP A 34 5.90 -16.03 3.19
C ASP A 34 5.74 -15.56 1.72
N ALA A 35 5.84 -16.50 0.77
CA ALA A 35 5.69 -16.18 -0.65
C ALA A 35 4.27 -15.72 -1.00
N ASP A 36 3.23 -16.31 -0.39
CA ASP A 36 1.84 -15.93 -0.63
C ASP A 36 1.56 -14.53 -0.07
N ASP A 37 2.06 -14.22 1.14
CA ASP A 37 1.95 -12.90 1.78
C ASP A 37 2.53 -11.80 0.89
N ARG A 38 3.71 -12.06 0.31
CA ARG A 38 4.40 -11.13 -0.59
C ARG A 38 3.63 -10.93 -1.89
N VAL A 39 3.00 -11.97 -2.43
CA VAL A 39 2.15 -11.85 -3.62
C VAL A 39 0.93 -10.99 -3.33
N VAL A 40 0.25 -11.21 -2.21
CA VAL A 40 -0.91 -10.41 -1.81
C VAL A 40 -0.53 -8.94 -1.57
N LEU A 41 0.63 -8.70 -0.95
CA LEU A 41 1.18 -7.35 -0.78
C LEU A 41 1.49 -6.66 -2.12
N GLU A 42 2.10 -7.35 -3.08
CA GLU A 42 2.36 -6.81 -4.43
C GLU A 42 1.06 -6.49 -5.19
N GLN A 43 0.01 -7.30 -5.01
CA GLN A 43 -1.31 -7.01 -5.58
C GLN A 43 -1.93 -5.74 -4.97
N ALA A 44 -1.82 -5.57 -3.65
CA ALA A 44 -2.28 -4.37 -2.96
C ALA A 44 -1.49 -3.12 -3.43
N TRP A 45 -0.17 -3.24 -3.56
CA TRP A 45 0.69 -2.18 -4.09
C TRP A 45 0.31 -1.78 -5.52
N THR A 46 0.13 -2.77 -6.40
CA THR A 46 -0.27 -2.54 -7.79
C THR A 46 -1.62 -1.83 -7.89
N ALA A 47 -2.57 -2.16 -7.00
CA ALA A 47 -3.84 -1.47 -6.93
C ALA A 47 -3.70 -0.03 -6.41
N ALA A 48 -2.84 0.22 -5.42
CA ALA A 48 -2.57 1.57 -4.89
C ALA A 48 -1.92 2.48 -5.96
N GLY A 49 -0.98 1.92 -6.74
CA GLY A 49 -0.28 2.61 -7.82
C GLY A 49 -1.07 2.72 -9.13
N HIS A 50 -2.32 2.25 -9.19
CA HIS A 50 -3.07 2.21 -10.44
C HIS A 50 -3.32 3.63 -10.99
N ALA A 51 -2.92 3.87 -12.24
CA ALA A 51 -2.91 5.19 -12.87
C ALA A 51 -4.26 5.91 -12.84
N ASP A 52 -5.38 5.17 -12.88
CA ASP A 52 -6.74 5.71 -12.83
C ASP A 52 -6.99 6.61 -11.60
N HIS A 53 -6.33 6.32 -10.46
CA HIS A 53 -6.47 7.11 -9.23
C HIS A 53 -5.72 8.44 -9.30
N TRP A 54 -4.61 8.47 -10.04
CA TRP A 54 -3.67 9.59 -10.06
C TRP A 54 -3.91 10.52 -11.25
N MET A 55 -4.27 9.97 -12.41
CA MET A 55 -4.54 10.75 -13.63
C MET A 55 -5.86 11.52 -13.60
N SER A 56 -6.88 10.98 -12.92
CA SER A 56 -8.19 11.65 -12.81
C SER A 56 -8.22 12.73 -11.73
N ALA A 57 -7.26 12.69 -10.79
CA ALA A 57 -7.21 13.58 -9.66
C ALA A 57 -6.45 14.86 -10.01
N ARG A 58 -7.17 15.99 -10.05
CA ARG A 58 -6.56 17.33 -10.25
C ARG A 58 -5.61 17.76 -9.11
N MET A 59 -5.70 17.09 -7.96
CA MET A 59 -4.89 17.33 -6.77
C MET A 59 -4.41 15.99 -6.20
N LEU A 60 -3.14 15.94 -5.77
CA LEU A 60 -2.51 14.74 -5.19
C LEU A 60 -3.35 14.15 -4.03
N GLU A 61 -3.90 15.00 -3.17
CA GLU A 61 -4.78 14.61 -2.05
C GLU A 61 -6.03 13.83 -2.51
N ALA A 62 -6.60 14.23 -3.65
CA ALA A 62 -7.76 13.52 -4.22
C ALA A 62 -7.35 12.13 -4.78
N GLY A 63 -6.13 12.01 -5.29
CA GLY A 63 -5.57 10.72 -5.73
C GLY A 63 -5.29 9.79 -4.56
N VAL A 64 -4.73 10.30 -3.45
CA VAL A 64 -4.54 9.56 -2.20
C VAL A 64 -5.87 9.03 -1.68
N ALA A 65 -6.89 9.88 -1.55
CA ALA A 65 -8.22 9.47 -1.09
C ALA A 65 -8.88 8.44 -2.02
N ALA A 66 -8.70 8.58 -3.34
CA ALA A 66 -9.22 7.62 -4.32
C ALA A 66 -8.52 6.25 -4.19
N ALA A 67 -7.20 6.23 -4.04
CA ALA A 67 -6.41 5.03 -3.83
C ALA A 67 -6.79 4.34 -2.51
N GLU A 68 -6.93 5.09 -1.41
CA GLU A 68 -7.40 4.54 -0.13
C GLU A 68 -8.78 3.89 -0.25
N SER A 69 -9.73 4.56 -0.91
CA SER A 69 -11.08 4.03 -1.11
C SER A 69 -11.08 2.78 -2.00
N ALA A 70 -10.25 2.76 -3.04
CA ALA A 70 -10.11 1.59 -3.91
C ALA A 70 -9.50 0.39 -3.18
N LEU A 71 -8.47 0.64 -2.36
CA LEU A 71 -7.84 -0.38 -1.51
C LEU A 71 -8.83 -0.96 -0.51
N SER A 72 -9.57 -0.11 0.21
CA SER A 72 -10.54 -0.58 1.22
C SER A 72 -11.69 -1.40 0.58
N LYS A 73 -12.10 -1.05 -0.64
CA LYS A 73 -13.16 -1.78 -1.37
C LYS A 73 -12.66 -3.12 -1.92
N ARG A 74 -11.44 -3.14 -2.45
CA ARG A 74 -10.87 -4.32 -3.12
C ARG A 74 -10.26 -5.32 -2.14
N PHE A 75 -9.74 -4.83 -1.02
CA PHE A 75 -9.07 -5.62 0.01
C PHE A 75 -9.71 -5.34 1.37
N GLY A 76 -10.87 -5.93 1.63
CA GLY A 76 -11.61 -5.75 2.88
C GLY A 76 -10.89 -6.26 4.15
N TRP A 77 -9.76 -6.94 3.99
CA TRP A 77 -8.88 -7.39 5.07
C TRP A 77 -7.78 -6.36 5.43
N LEU A 78 -7.56 -5.33 4.61
CA LEU A 78 -6.64 -4.25 4.94
C LEU A 78 -7.25 -3.35 6.01
N SER A 79 -6.43 -2.95 6.99
CA SER A 79 -6.82 -1.94 7.96
C SER A 79 -6.85 -0.55 7.31
N PRO A 80 -7.57 0.42 7.91
CA PRO A 80 -7.54 1.81 7.46
C PRO A 80 -6.14 2.45 7.51
N LEU A 81 -5.26 1.99 8.42
CA LEU A 81 -3.89 2.48 8.51
C LEU A 81 -3.03 1.93 7.36
N ALA A 82 -3.13 0.62 7.09
CA ALA A 82 -2.43 -0.02 5.99
C ALA A 82 -2.81 0.60 4.63
N CYS A 83 -4.11 0.90 4.42
CA CYS A 83 -4.57 1.59 3.21
C CYS A 83 -3.93 2.98 3.07
N ARG A 84 -3.90 3.76 4.16
CA ARG A 84 -3.28 5.11 4.19
C ARG A 84 -1.80 5.06 3.88
N GLN A 85 -1.06 4.10 4.44
CA GLN A 85 0.38 3.99 4.18
C GLN A 85 0.65 3.58 2.74
N LEU A 86 -0.12 2.65 2.17
CA LEU A 86 -0.01 2.29 0.76
C LEU A 86 -0.29 3.48 -0.16
N ALA A 87 -1.40 4.18 0.05
CA ALA A 87 -1.77 5.33 -0.76
C ALA A 87 -0.77 6.49 -0.62
N ARG A 88 -0.29 6.73 0.60
CA ARG A 88 0.76 7.73 0.85
C ARG A 88 2.07 7.36 0.17
N ALA A 89 2.50 6.10 0.23
CA ALA A 89 3.73 5.67 -0.44
C ALA A 89 3.59 5.76 -1.97
N ALA A 90 2.43 5.35 -2.52
CA ALA A 90 2.15 5.46 -3.94
C ALA A 90 2.15 6.93 -4.43
N SER A 91 1.69 7.90 -3.63
CA SER A 91 1.71 9.31 -4.03
C SER A 91 3.11 9.88 -4.27
N TYR A 92 4.14 9.30 -3.64
CA TYR A 92 5.53 9.68 -3.89
C TYR A 92 6.08 9.11 -5.20
N GLU A 93 5.51 8.03 -5.76
CA GLU A 93 5.86 7.56 -7.11
C GLU A 93 5.22 8.42 -8.21
N TRP A 94 4.09 9.05 -7.91
CA TRP A 94 3.34 9.90 -8.85
C TRP A 94 3.62 11.40 -8.71
N ARG A 95 4.57 11.81 -7.87
CA ARG A 95 4.99 13.20 -7.66
C ARG A 95 6.06 13.63 -8.66
#